data_AF-A0A9N8HKN4-F1
#
_entry.id   AF-A0A9N8HKN4-F1
#
_cell.length_a   1.000
_cell.length_b   1.000
_cell.length_c   1.000
_cell.angle_alpha   90.00
_cell.angle_beta   90.00
_cell.angle_gamma   90.00
#
_symmetry.space_group_name_H-M   'P 1'
#
loop_
_entity.id
_entity.type
_entity.pdbx_description
1 polymer ?
#
loop_
_entity_poly.entity_id
_entity_poly.type
_entity_poly.pdbx_seq_one_letter_code
_entity_poly.pdbx_strand_id
1 'polypeptide(L)'
;MAPRLLSVSYLVLSVALLISSRSCDAFSAPKGSAAAPLDRKKIAVIGAGGYMGATTFGFLQRAGSLYETGIAKQCRCIGATAGTAQALNTYLGSHFILAQADESFIKLTNMQLVESIQNSLQGYDAIILGNSMAVQNRPITPGTFETGPNSKTPEIFWDFCRGNTVMPETQEIVATIVDNILEACQGAQVKHVLGVATGGGVDGFTEKIQASRIPYTVLQCSGTLSVLKDYTYRKGVQGNLKVVTSEGTSGGGGEILREDIAAMCVQCLQSLDWDQSRIIQVESTGPVVLNEPSQKRPDQEWCVNSHVLAGKLRSVQ
;
A
#
# COMPACT_ATOMS: atom_id res chain seq x y z
N MET A 1 0.41 34.78 -70.81
CA MET A 1 -0.41 35.41 -69.75
C MET A 1 -1.09 34.31 -68.95
N ALA A 2 -0.67 34.17 -67.68
CA ALA A 2 -1.26 33.40 -66.56
C ALA A 2 -1.62 31.91 -66.74
N PRO A 3 -0.90 30.98 -66.07
CA PRO A 3 -1.48 29.74 -65.58
C PRO A 3 -2.11 29.94 -64.18
N ARG A 4 -3.32 29.38 -64.02
CA ARG A 4 -4.10 29.37 -62.78
C ARG A 4 -3.41 28.52 -61.71
N LEU A 5 -3.08 29.13 -60.57
CA LEU A 5 -2.71 28.44 -59.34
C LEU A 5 -3.98 27.93 -58.65
N LEU A 6 -4.11 26.60 -58.58
CA LEU A 6 -5.05 25.91 -57.70
C LEU A 6 -4.61 26.14 -56.25
N SER A 7 -5.57 26.61 -55.45
CA SER A 7 -5.38 27.01 -54.07
C SER A 7 -6.31 26.17 -53.18
N VAL A 8 -5.76 25.79 -52.03
CA VAL A 8 -6.39 25.33 -50.79
C VAL A 8 -7.11 23.96 -50.81
N SER A 9 -6.54 22.98 -50.08
CA SER A 9 -6.90 22.72 -48.68
C SER A 9 -6.50 21.29 -48.29
N TYR A 10 -5.45 21.19 -47.48
CA TYR A 10 -5.09 19.94 -46.80
C TYR A 10 -6.18 19.59 -45.78
N LEU A 11 -6.85 18.47 -46.04
CA LEU A 11 -7.75 17.79 -45.13
C LEU A 11 -6.89 17.13 -44.01
N VAL A 12 -6.54 17.90 -42.98
CA VAL A 12 -6.02 17.32 -41.74
C VAL A 12 -7.22 16.72 -41.01
N LEU A 13 -7.32 15.40 -41.11
CA LEU A 13 -8.32 14.56 -40.45
C LEU A 13 -8.08 14.59 -38.94
N SER A 14 -8.62 15.60 -38.26
CA SER A 14 -8.77 15.59 -36.80
C SER A 14 -9.83 14.53 -36.43
N VAL A 15 -9.37 13.31 -36.18
CA VAL A 15 -10.14 12.30 -35.44
C VAL A 15 -10.25 12.80 -34.00
N ALA A 16 -11.21 13.70 -33.78
CA ALA A 16 -11.64 14.08 -32.46
C ALA A 16 -12.34 12.87 -31.85
N LEU A 17 -11.63 12.20 -30.93
CA LEU A 17 -12.20 11.22 -30.02
C LEU A 17 -13.30 11.90 -29.20
N LEU A 18 -14.54 11.70 -29.65
CA LEU A 18 -15.76 11.86 -28.86
C LEU A 18 -15.79 10.77 -27.78
N ILE A 19 -14.98 10.95 -26.73
CA ILE A 19 -15.21 10.29 -25.45
C ILE A 19 -16.29 11.12 -24.73
N SER A 20 -17.49 10.55 -24.73
CA SER A 20 -18.67 10.93 -23.97
C SER A 20 -18.33 11.60 -22.63
N SER A 21 -18.49 12.92 -22.58
CA SER A 21 -18.57 13.73 -21.37
C SER A 21 -19.74 13.28 -20.50
N ARG A 22 -19.47 12.43 -19.51
CA ARG A 22 -20.38 12.22 -18.37
C ARG A 22 -19.88 13.11 -17.22
N SER A 23 -20.72 14.06 -16.83
CA SER A 23 -20.69 14.89 -15.63
C SER A 23 -19.30 15.25 -15.08
N CYS A 24 -18.76 16.38 -15.56
CA CYS A 24 -17.76 17.13 -14.83
C CYS A 24 -18.41 17.80 -13.61
N ASP A 25 -18.64 17.02 -12.55
CA ASP A 25 -18.50 17.60 -11.21
C ASP A 25 -17.07 18.15 -11.13
N ALA A 26 -16.88 19.33 -10.54
CA ALA A 26 -15.58 19.96 -10.42
C ALA A 26 -14.62 19.08 -9.57
N PHE A 27 -13.95 18.13 -10.21
CA PHE A 27 -12.91 17.32 -9.58
C PHE A 27 -11.70 18.23 -9.38
N SER A 28 -11.24 18.36 -8.13
CA SER A 28 -9.84 18.72 -7.88
C SER A 28 -8.97 17.81 -8.76
N ALA A 29 -7.96 18.36 -9.41
CA ALA A 29 -7.07 17.56 -10.27
C ALA A 29 -6.60 16.33 -9.47
N PRO A 30 -6.60 15.12 -10.09
CA PRO A 30 -6.14 13.92 -9.40
C PRO A 30 -4.74 14.19 -8.84
N LYS A 31 -4.54 13.91 -7.54
CA LYS A 31 -3.24 13.99 -6.84
C LYS A 31 -2.64 12.59 -6.72
N GLY A 32 -1.42 12.47 -6.20
CA GLY A 32 -0.76 11.19 -5.95
C GLY A 32 -0.41 10.42 -7.22
N SER A 33 -0.40 9.09 -7.15
CA SER A 33 -0.04 8.26 -8.32
C SER A 33 -1.05 8.36 -9.46
N ALA A 34 -2.34 8.60 -9.19
CA ALA A 34 -3.34 8.76 -10.24
C ALA A 34 -3.24 10.09 -11.00
N ALA A 35 -2.47 11.06 -10.50
CA ALA A 35 -2.23 12.35 -11.15
C ALA A 35 -1.53 12.22 -12.50
N ALA A 36 -0.57 11.28 -12.58
CA ALA A 36 0.23 11.03 -13.77
C ALA A 36 0.26 9.52 -14.10
N PRO A 37 -0.83 8.95 -14.65
CA PRO A 37 -0.95 7.50 -14.88
C PRO A 37 0.13 6.90 -15.80
N LEU A 38 0.76 7.72 -16.65
CA LEU A 38 1.88 7.34 -17.50
C LEU A 38 3.16 7.07 -16.68
N ASP A 39 3.36 7.80 -15.59
CA ASP A 39 4.53 7.67 -14.71
C ASP A 39 4.23 6.68 -13.58
N ARG A 40 4.28 5.39 -13.96
CA ARG A 40 3.91 4.27 -13.09
C ARG A 40 4.80 4.19 -11.85
N LYS A 41 4.23 4.51 -10.69
CA LYS A 41 4.93 4.51 -9.41
C LYS A 41 5.18 3.10 -8.90
N LYS A 42 6.42 2.80 -8.53
CA LYS A 42 6.82 1.52 -7.94
C LYS A 42 6.68 1.59 -6.43
N ILE A 43 5.93 0.64 -5.87
CA ILE A 43 5.62 0.61 -4.43
C ILE A 43 6.15 -0.69 -3.83
N ALA A 44 6.84 -0.58 -2.69
CA ALA A 44 7.25 -1.73 -1.90
C ALA A 44 6.40 -1.88 -0.63
N VAL A 45 6.06 -3.12 -0.28
CA VAL A 45 5.35 -3.46 0.96
C VAL A 45 6.31 -4.19 1.88
N ILE A 46 6.48 -3.66 3.09
CA ILE A 46 7.29 -4.27 4.13
C ILE A 46 6.44 -5.29 4.89
N GLY A 47 6.98 -6.51 5.09
CA GLY A 47 6.32 -7.54 5.87
C GLY A 47 5.07 -8.13 5.20
N ALA A 48 5.04 -8.22 3.87
CA ALA A 48 3.85 -8.69 3.15
C ALA A 48 3.51 -10.18 3.38
N GLY A 49 4.34 -10.94 4.08
CA GLY A 49 3.98 -12.30 4.51
C GLY A 49 2.96 -12.33 5.66
N GLY A 50 2.73 -11.20 6.34
CA GLY A 50 1.71 -11.07 7.39
C GLY A 50 0.35 -10.69 6.83
N TYR A 51 -0.72 -10.80 7.63
CA TYR A 51 -2.10 -10.61 7.18
C TYR A 51 -2.34 -9.23 6.53
N MET A 52 -1.99 -8.15 7.23
CA MET A 52 -2.17 -6.79 6.73
C MET A 52 -1.31 -6.51 5.50
N GLY A 53 -0.05 -6.95 5.53
CA GLY A 53 0.86 -6.77 4.42
C GLY A 53 0.42 -7.54 3.17
N ALA A 54 -0.03 -8.79 3.32
CA ALA A 54 -0.52 -9.61 2.20
C ALA A 54 -1.79 -9.04 1.57
N THR A 55 -2.72 -8.57 2.40
CA THR A 55 -3.96 -7.92 1.95
C THR A 55 -3.66 -6.64 1.17
N THR A 56 -2.78 -5.79 1.71
CA THR A 56 -2.35 -4.55 1.06
C THR A 56 -1.65 -4.83 -0.27
N PHE A 57 -0.76 -5.83 -0.29
CA PHE A 57 -0.07 -6.26 -1.50
C PHE A 57 -1.04 -6.77 -2.57
N GLY A 58 -2.04 -7.57 -2.18
CA GLY A 58 -3.10 -8.05 -3.09
C GLY A 58 -3.86 -6.90 -3.75
N PHE A 59 -4.24 -5.88 -2.97
CA PHE A 59 -4.87 -4.67 -3.52
C PHE A 59 -3.95 -3.87 -4.43
N LEU A 60 -2.67 -3.74 -4.08
CA LEU A 60 -1.69 -3.05 -4.92
C LEU A 60 -1.51 -3.75 -6.27
N GLN A 61 -1.43 -5.07 -6.31
CA GLN A 61 -1.33 -5.81 -7.57
C GLN A 61 -2.57 -5.61 -8.46
N ARG A 62 -3.75 -5.57 -7.86
CA ARG A 62 -4.99 -5.24 -8.57
C ARG A 62 -4.97 -3.80 -9.07
N ALA A 63 -4.51 -2.86 -8.26
CA ALA A 63 -4.37 -1.45 -8.65
C ALA A 63 -3.39 -1.26 -9.79
N GLY A 64 -2.22 -1.91 -9.75
CA GLY A 64 -1.21 -1.85 -10.80
C GLY A 64 -1.63 -2.54 -12.11
N SER A 65 -2.70 -3.35 -12.09
CA SER A 65 -3.30 -3.91 -13.30
C SER A 65 -4.21 -2.93 -14.04
N LEU A 66 -4.65 -1.86 -13.38
CA LEU A 66 -5.47 -0.80 -13.97
C LEU A 66 -4.59 0.39 -14.36
N TYR A 67 -4.89 1.00 -15.51
CA TYR A 67 -4.08 2.10 -16.01
C TYR A 67 -4.22 3.39 -15.18
N GLU A 68 -5.45 3.74 -14.86
CA GLU A 68 -5.82 5.02 -14.25
C GLU A 68 -5.27 5.21 -12.83
N THR A 69 -4.80 4.14 -12.17
CA THR A 69 -4.26 4.23 -10.81
C THR A 69 -2.86 4.83 -10.77
N GLY A 70 -2.12 4.81 -11.89
CA GLY A 70 -0.72 5.21 -11.95
C GLY A 70 0.23 4.37 -11.08
N ILE A 71 -0.24 3.24 -10.54
CA ILE A 71 0.58 2.28 -9.80
C ILE A 71 1.21 1.30 -10.79
N ALA A 72 2.49 1.00 -10.61
CA ALA A 72 3.17 -0.02 -11.40
C ALA A 72 2.68 -1.42 -11.00
N LYS A 73 2.46 -2.31 -11.96
CA LYS A 73 2.19 -3.74 -11.68
C LYS A 73 3.32 -4.42 -10.91
N GLN A 74 4.54 -3.88 -11.00
CA GLN A 74 5.75 -4.37 -10.35
C GLN A 74 5.85 -3.91 -8.88
N CYS A 75 4.79 -4.06 -8.10
CA CYS A 75 4.88 -3.89 -6.66
C CYS A 75 5.78 -4.99 -6.07
N ARG A 76 6.57 -4.71 -5.04
CA ARG A 76 7.40 -5.76 -4.42
C ARG A 76 7.16 -5.89 -2.93
N CYS A 77 7.30 -7.11 -2.45
CA CYS A 77 7.45 -7.40 -1.03
C CYS A 77 8.94 -7.40 -0.68
N ILE A 78 9.29 -6.77 0.44
CA ILE A 78 10.62 -6.90 1.05
C ILE A 78 10.49 -7.87 2.23
N GLY A 79 11.33 -8.91 2.23
CA GLY A 79 11.38 -9.92 3.29
C GLY A 79 12.80 -10.48 3.42
N ALA A 80 13.06 -11.22 4.50
CA ALA A 80 14.39 -11.78 4.74
C ALA A 80 14.59 -13.14 4.06
N THR A 81 13.52 -13.93 3.96
CA THR A 81 13.56 -15.33 3.53
C THR A 81 12.42 -15.68 2.58
N ALA A 82 12.55 -16.81 1.89
CA ALA A 82 11.48 -17.39 1.07
C ALA A 82 10.19 -17.70 1.87
N GLY A 83 10.24 -17.71 3.21
CA GLY A 83 9.07 -17.85 4.06
C GLY A 83 8.01 -16.77 3.81
N THR A 84 8.46 -15.55 3.51
CA THR A 84 7.57 -14.44 3.14
C THR A 84 6.83 -14.70 1.83
N ALA A 85 7.51 -15.29 0.84
CA ALA A 85 6.89 -15.73 -0.42
C ALA A 85 5.80 -16.77 -0.22
N GLN A 86 6.12 -17.79 0.58
CA GLN A 86 5.20 -18.90 0.84
C GLN A 86 3.96 -18.41 1.60
N ALA A 87 4.15 -17.58 2.62
CA ALA A 87 3.05 -17.00 3.38
C ALA A 87 2.16 -16.10 2.51
N LEU A 88 2.78 -15.23 1.71
CA LEU A 88 2.08 -14.32 0.81
C LEU A 88 1.25 -15.09 -0.23
N ASN A 89 1.82 -16.06 -0.95
CA ASN A 89 1.08 -16.84 -1.95
C ASN A 89 -0.07 -17.66 -1.34
N THR A 90 0.11 -18.19 -0.13
CA THR A 90 -0.97 -18.92 0.57
C THR A 90 -2.18 -18.00 0.80
N TYR A 91 -1.92 -16.75 1.21
CA TYR A 91 -2.97 -15.76 1.43
C TYR A 91 -3.60 -15.29 0.12
N LEU A 92 -2.78 -14.92 -0.87
CA LEU A 92 -3.25 -14.44 -2.17
C LEU A 92 -4.11 -15.48 -2.88
N GLY A 93 -3.70 -16.76 -2.90
CA GLY A 93 -4.44 -17.83 -3.58
C GLY A 93 -5.85 -18.06 -3.02
N SER A 94 -6.09 -17.72 -1.74
CA SER A 94 -7.40 -17.88 -1.10
C SER A 94 -8.27 -16.61 -1.15
N HIS A 95 -7.66 -15.41 -1.10
CA HIS A 95 -8.40 -14.15 -0.96
C HIS A 95 -8.44 -13.32 -2.24
N PHE A 96 -7.45 -13.48 -3.13
CA PHE A 96 -7.25 -12.71 -4.37
C PHE A 96 -6.94 -13.68 -5.53
N ILE A 97 -7.97 -14.33 -6.08
CA ILE A 97 -7.91 -15.45 -7.07
C ILE A 97 -7.05 -15.19 -8.35
N LEU A 98 -6.49 -14.00 -8.55
CA LEU A 98 -5.61 -13.64 -9.67
C LEU A 98 -4.33 -12.89 -9.24
N ALA A 99 -4.07 -12.76 -7.94
CA ALA A 99 -2.84 -12.20 -7.41
C ALA A 99 -1.83 -13.33 -7.17
N GLN A 100 -0.56 -13.06 -7.47
CA GLN A 100 0.52 -14.02 -7.31
C GLN A 100 1.79 -13.31 -6.88
N ALA A 101 2.61 -13.94 -6.05
CA ALA A 101 3.90 -13.42 -5.66
C ALA A 101 4.99 -14.44 -5.96
N ASP A 102 5.35 -14.58 -7.24
CA ASP A 102 6.53 -15.34 -7.62
C ASP A 102 7.83 -14.64 -7.15
N GLU A 103 8.98 -15.27 -7.39
CA GLU A 103 10.29 -14.76 -6.96
C GLU A 103 10.61 -13.36 -7.52
N SER A 104 9.99 -12.94 -8.62
CA SER A 104 10.21 -11.59 -9.18
C SER A 104 9.56 -10.48 -8.33
N PHE A 105 8.55 -10.82 -7.53
CA PHE A 105 7.83 -9.89 -6.66
C PHE A 105 8.45 -9.76 -5.27
N ILE A 106 9.50 -10.53 -4.97
CA ILE A 106 10.06 -10.62 -3.63
C ILE A 106 11.53 -10.27 -3.69
N LYS A 107 11.93 -9.30 -2.88
CA LYS A 107 13.34 -8.96 -2.72
C LYS A 107 13.79 -9.42 -1.35
N LEU A 108 14.66 -10.43 -1.36
CA LEU A 108 15.26 -10.99 -0.16
C LEU A 108 16.39 -10.09 0.31
N THR A 109 16.31 -9.60 1.55
CA THR A 109 17.28 -8.65 2.10
C THR A 109 17.55 -8.92 3.57
N ASN A 110 18.76 -8.59 4.02
CA ASN A 110 19.06 -8.60 5.44
C ASN A 110 18.41 -7.36 6.10
N MET A 111 17.30 -7.57 6.80
CA MET A 111 16.55 -6.50 7.47
C MET A 111 17.30 -5.88 8.67
N GLN A 112 18.45 -6.44 9.05
CA GLN A 112 19.31 -5.89 10.11
C GLN A 112 20.37 -4.93 9.56
N LEU A 113 20.56 -4.86 8.23
CA LEU A 113 21.58 -4.04 7.60
C LEU A 113 20.95 -2.98 6.70
N VAL A 114 21.15 -1.71 7.05
CA VAL A 114 20.63 -0.54 6.31
C VAL A 114 21.01 -0.59 4.84
N GLU A 115 22.29 -0.85 4.53
CA GLU A 115 22.80 -0.90 3.14
C GLU A 115 22.10 -1.99 2.31
N SER A 116 21.80 -3.14 2.91
CA SER A 116 21.07 -4.22 2.23
C SER A 116 19.64 -3.79 1.90
N ILE A 117 18.95 -3.15 2.85
CA ILE A 117 17.60 -2.64 2.64
C ILE A 117 17.61 -1.52 1.60
N GLN A 118 18.58 -0.62 1.65
CA GLN A 118 18.72 0.50 0.70
C GLN A 118 18.89 -0.02 -0.73
N ASN A 119 19.80 -0.96 -0.96
CA ASN A 119 19.97 -1.63 -2.26
C ASN A 119 18.67 -2.32 -2.69
N SER A 120 17.90 -2.83 -1.72
CA SER A 120 16.60 -3.42 -2.00
C SER A 120 15.55 -2.42 -2.45
N LEU A 121 15.54 -1.23 -1.85
CA LEU A 121 14.59 -0.15 -2.12
C LEU A 121 15.01 0.78 -3.26
N GLN A 122 16.18 0.58 -3.87
CA GLN A 122 16.63 1.39 -5.00
C GLN A 122 15.62 1.37 -6.15
N GLY A 123 15.18 2.57 -6.56
CA GLY A 123 14.24 2.78 -7.67
C GLY A 123 12.76 2.59 -7.31
N TYR A 124 12.41 2.46 -6.02
CA TYR A 124 11.02 2.54 -5.55
C TYR A 124 10.64 3.98 -5.22
N ASP A 125 9.41 4.36 -5.56
CA ASP A 125 8.90 5.69 -5.29
C ASP A 125 8.27 5.78 -3.90
N ALA A 126 7.66 4.69 -3.40
CA ALA A 126 7.04 4.68 -2.08
C ALA A 126 7.17 3.33 -1.38
N ILE A 127 7.06 3.36 -0.04
CA ILE A 127 6.95 2.16 0.78
C ILE A 127 5.67 2.18 1.63
N ILE A 128 5.18 0.99 2.00
CA ILE A 128 4.12 0.80 2.98
C ILE A 128 4.62 -0.07 4.12
N LEU A 129 4.41 0.37 5.36
CA LEU A 129 4.73 -0.37 6.57
C LEU A 129 3.72 -0.04 7.69
N GLY A 130 3.62 -0.90 8.70
CA GLY A 130 2.79 -0.63 9.89
C GLY A 130 3.52 -0.94 11.19
N ASN A 131 2.99 -0.43 12.30
CA ASN A 131 3.63 -0.54 13.61
C ASN A 131 3.42 -1.89 14.32
N SER A 132 2.37 -2.63 13.95
CA SER A 132 2.11 -3.96 14.47
C SER A 132 2.83 -4.98 13.60
N MET A 133 4.04 -5.40 13.98
CA MET A 133 4.79 -6.43 13.24
C MET A 133 5.11 -7.63 14.13
N ALA A 134 4.94 -8.83 13.60
CA ALA A 134 5.41 -10.07 14.21
C ALA A 134 6.78 -10.45 13.66
N VAL A 135 7.67 -10.94 14.55
CA VAL A 135 9.00 -11.42 14.17
C VAL A 135 9.08 -12.92 14.32
N GLN A 136 9.73 -13.59 13.39
CA GLN A 136 10.11 -15.00 13.54
C GLN A 136 11.56 -15.19 13.08
N ASN A 137 12.37 -15.84 13.92
CA ASN A 137 13.72 -16.23 13.52
C ASN A 137 13.66 -17.41 12.56
N ARG A 138 14.06 -17.19 11.31
CA ARG A 138 14.02 -18.18 10.23
C ARG A 138 15.45 -18.60 9.85
N PRO A 139 15.67 -19.88 9.51
CA PRO A 139 16.95 -20.32 8.97
C PRO A 139 17.18 -19.65 7.62
N ILE A 140 18.43 -19.27 7.39
CA ILE A 140 18.90 -18.75 6.11
C ILE A 140 19.02 -19.95 5.16
N THR A 141 18.34 -19.87 4.01
CA THR A 141 18.25 -20.97 3.03
C THR A 141 19.12 -20.68 1.82
N PRO A 142 19.59 -21.71 1.08
CA PRO A 142 20.30 -21.48 -0.19
C PRO A 142 19.47 -20.59 -1.11
N GLY A 143 20.01 -19.43 -1.53
CA GLY A 143 19.27 -18.39 -2.28
C GLY A 143 18.80 -17.17 -1.46
N THR A 144 19.09 -17.12 -0.16
CA THR A 144 18.96 -15.88 0.66
C THR A 144 20.28 -15.09 0.68
N PHE A 145 20.28 -13.90 1.29
CA PHE A 145 21.49 -13.06 1.40
C PHE A 145 22.64 -13.82 2.08
N GLU A 146 23.85 -13.69 1.52
CA GLU A 146 25.01 -14.53 1.82
C GLU A 146 25.41 -14.49 3.30
N THR A 147 25.06 -15.54 4.03
CA THR A 147 25.61 -15.84 5.36
C THR A 147 25.72 -17.36 5.53
N GLY A 148 26.62 -17.79 6.41
CA GLY A 148 27.07 -19.18 6.51
C GLY A 148 25.96 -20.19 6.83
N PRO A 149 26.24 -21.50 6.60
CA PRO A 149 25.30 -22.57 6.93
C PRO A 149 24.99 -22.52 8.44
N ASN A 150 23.70 -22.51 8.80
CA ASN A 150 23.12 -22.41 10.16
C ASN A 150 22.85 -21.00 10.72
N SER A 151 23.12 -19.94 9.97
CA SER A 151 22.68 -18.60 10.38
C SER A 151 21.14 -18.51 10.38
N LYS A 152 20.59 -17.80 11.38
CA LYS A 152 19.18 -17.42 11.44
C LYS A 152 19.06 -15.92 11.27
N THR A 153 17.97 -15.47 10.68
CA THR A 153 17.66 -14.04 10.53
C THR A 153 16.25 -13.75 11.03
N PRO A 154 16.01 -12.57 11.64
CA PRO A 154 14.67 -12.13 11.96
C PRO A 154 13.89 -11.84 10.67
N GLU A 155 12.81 -12.59 10.44
CA GLU A 155 11.80 -12.28 9.44
C GLU A 155 10.69 -11.46 10.08
N ILE A 156 10.26 -10.38 9.41
CA ILE A 156 9.15 -9.55 9.86
C ILE A 156 7.89 -9.81 9.04
N PHE A 157 6.75 -9.83 9.72
CA PHE A 157 5.43 -9.97 9.14
C PHE A 157 4.57 -8.82 9.65
N TRP A 158 3.92 -8.07 8.76
CA TRP A 158 3.03 -7.00 9.17
C TRP A 158 1.71 -7.61 9.68
N ASP A 159 1.40 -7.33 10.95
CA ASP A 159 0.31 -7.87 11.78
C ASP A 159 0.65 -9.30 12.23
N PHE A 160 -0.24 -10.27 12.04
CA PHE A 160 0.04 -11.67 12.40
C PHE A 160 0.37 -12.52 11.17
N CYS A 161 1.19 -13.56 11.37
CA CYS A 161 1.49 -14.57 10.36
C CYS A 161 0.98 -15.92 10.85
N ARG A 162 0.05 -16.53 10.10
CA ARG A 162 -0.56 -17.84 10.42
C ARG A 162 -1.13 -17.94 11.85
N GLY A 163 -1.66 -16.83 12.38
CA GLY A 163 -2.27 -16.78 13.71
C GLY A 163 -1.31 -16.56 14.88
N ASN A 164 -0.01 -16.40 14.63
CA ASN A 164 0.96 -16.10 15.69
C ASN A 164 1.02 -14.59 15.97
N THR A 165 0.81 -14.22 17.23
CA THR A 165 0.87 -12.83 17.74
C THR A 165 2.29 -12.41 18.10
N VAL A 166 2.53 -11.10 18.18
CA VAL A 166 3.82 -10.47 18.55
C VAL A 166 4.17 -10.77 20.02
N MET A 167 5.42 -11.15 20.30
CA MET A 167 5.95 -11.32 21.67
C MET A 167 6.67 -10.04 22.13
N PRO A 168 6.63 -9.63 23.41
CA PRO A 168 7.24 -8.38 23.88
C PRO A 168 8.75 -8.26 23.59
N GLU A 169 9.51 -9.34 23.78
CA GLU A 169 10.95 -9.40 23.49
C GLU A 169 11.30 -9.15 22.01
N THR A 170 10.33 -9.31 21.11
CA THR A 170 10.53 -9.04 19.69
C THR A 170 10.34 -7.56 19.34
N GLN A 171 9.75 -6.74 20.23
CA GLN A 171 9.47 -5.33 19.96
C GLN A 171 10.75 -4.50 19.75
N GLU A 172 11.81 -4.75 20.50
CA GLU A 172 13.11 -4.08 20.31
C GLU A 172 13.68 -4.38 18.92
N ILE A 173 13.62 -5.65 18.50
CA ILE A 173 14.07 -6.08 17.17
C ILE A 173 13.24 -5.40 16.09
N VAL A 174 11.91 -5.35 16.23
CA VAL A 174 11.06 -4.64 15.27
C VAL A 174 11.41 -3.16 15.23
N ALA A 175 11.58 -2.51 16.39
CA ALA A 175 11.92 -1.09 16.45
C ALA A 175 13.23 -0.78 15.71
N THR A 176 14.27 -1.59 15.94
CA THR A 176 15.55 -1.47 15.19
C THR A 176 15.35 -1.70 13.69
N ILE A 177 14.56 -2.70 13.29
CA ILE A 177 14.30 -2.95 11.87
C ILE A 177 13.53 -1.79 11.23
N VAL A 178 12.56 -1.19 11.94
CA VAL A 178 11.84 0.00 11.47
C VAL A 178 12.80 1.17 11.30
N ASP A 179 13.70 1.42 12.25
CA ASP A 179 14.72 2.46 12.14
C ASP A 179 15.62 2.22 10.92
N ASN A 180 16.10 0.98 10.73
CA ASN A 180 16.91 0.61 9.58
C ASN A 180 16.18 0.82 8.25
N ILE A 181 14.88 0.50 8.19
CA ILE A 181 14.06 0.70 6.99
C ILE A 181 13.94 2.19 6.68
N LEU A 182 13.64 3.02 7.67
CA LEU A 182 13.48 4.46 7.48
C LEU A 182 14.79 5.14 7.06
N GLU A 183 15.92 4.74 7.65
CA GLU A 183 17.25 5.18 7.23
C GLU A 183 17.55 4.74 5.79
N ALA A 184 17.29 3.48 5.46
CA ALA A 184 17.49 2.94 4.12
C ALA A 184 16.61 3.64 3.06
N CYS A 185 15.40 4.06 3.42
CA CYS A 185 14.53 4.83 2.53
C CYS A 185 15.14 6.17 2.15
N GLN A 186 15.81 6.86 3.09
CA GLN A 186 16.51 8.11 2.80
C GLN A 186 17.64 7.87 1.80
N GLY A 187 18.48 6.85 2.06
CA GLY A 187 19.59 6.48 1.18
C GLY A 187 19.14 6.01 -0.20
N ALA A 188 17.98 5.36 -0.30
CA ALA A 188 17.39 4.90 -1.55
C ALA A 188 16.59 5.98 -2.30
N GLN A 189 16.44 7.17 -1.71
CA GLN A 189 15.66 8.29 -2.25
C GLN A 189 14.19 7.94 -2.50
N VAL A 190 13.60 7.17 -1.57
CA VAL A 190 12.15 6.91 -1.58
C VAL A 190 11.41 8.25 -1.40
N LYS A 191 10.39 8.49 -2.22
CA LYS A 191 9.68 9.78 -2.28
C LYS A 191 8.56 9.87 -1.26
N HIS A 192 7.98 8.74 -0.85
CA HIS A 192 6.88 8.73 0.10
C HIS A 192 6.86 7.50 1.02
N VAL A 193 6.53 7.71 2.30
CA VAL A 193 6.32 6.64 3.28
C VAL A 193 4.86 6.62 3.71
N LEU A 194 4.19 5.49 3.52
CA LEU A 194 2.84 5.26 4.04
C LEU A 194 2.91 4.35 5.28
N GLY A 195 2.65 4.93 6.45
CA GLY A 195 2.63 4.23 7.73
C GLY A 195 1.21 3.88 8.18
N VAL A 196 1.04 2.76 8.87
CA VAL A 196 -0.19 2.43 9.61
C VAL A 196 0.13 2.28 11.09
N ALA A 197 -0.37 3.22 11.88
CA ALA A 197 -0.26 3.23 13.34
C ALA A 197 -1.54 2.68 13.96
N THR A 198 -1.41 1.62 14.75
CA THR A 198 -2.49 1.00 15.52
C THR A 198 -2.22 1.17 17.01
N GLY A 199 -3.24 0.99 17.86
CA GLY A 199 -3.12 1.17 19.32
C GLY A 199 -2.13 0.25 20.05
N GLY A 200 -1.44 -0.65 19.34
CA GLY A 200 -0.31 -1.43 19.83
C GLY A 200 0.76 -1.59 18.73
N GLY A 201 1.98 -1.98 19.10
CA GLY A 201 3.08 -2.18 18.16
C GLY A 201 4.37 -1.51 18.62
N VAL A 202 5.15 -1.01 17.67
CA VAL A 202 6.39 -0.25 17.92
C VAL A 202 6.07 1.09 18.57
N ASP A 203 6.70 1.34 19.73
CA ASP A 203 6.61 2.62 20.43
C ASP A 203 7.25 3.75 19.60
N GLY A 204 6.61 4.91 19.60
CA GLY A 204 7.10 6.08 18.87
C GLY A 204 7.07 5.92 17.35
N PHE A 205 6.29 4.99 16.78
CA PHE A 205 6.30 4.70 15.35
C PHE A 205 6.01 5.92 14.47
N THR A 206 5.02 6.73 14.85
CA THR A 206 4.66 7.95 14.12
C THR A 206 5.80 8.96 14.18
N GLU A 207 6.39 9.14 15.36
CA GLU A 207 7.50 10.03 15.63
C GLU A 207 8.76 9.61 14.85
N LYS A 208 9.02 8.31 14.75
CA LYS A 208 10.09 7.74 13.92
C LYS A 208 9.90 8.08 12.43
N ILE A 209 8.69 7.90 11.90
CA ILE A 209 8.38 8.30 10.51
C ILE A 209 8.56 9.81 10.33
N GLN A 210 8.10 10.63 11.27
CA GLN A 210 8.27 12.08 11.24
C GLN A 210 9.75 12.50 11.22
N ALA A 211 10.58 11.83 12.01
CA ALA A 211 12.02 12.07 12.07
C ALA A 211 12.76 11.67 10.79
N SER A 212 12.18 10.81 9.95
CA SER A 212 12.80 10.30 8.72
C SER A 212 12.96 11.34 7.61
N ARG A 213 12.38 12.55 7.73
CA ARG A 213 12.44 13.64 6.72
C ARG A 213 11.98 13.24 5.30
N ILE A 214 11.37 12.08 5.14
CA ILE A 214 10.71 11.66 3.89
C ILE A 214 9.25 12.10 4.00
N PRO A 215 8.65 12.67 2.94
CA PRO A 215 7.22 12.93 2.92
C PRO A 215 6.41 11.69 3.29
N TYR A 216 5.38 11.83 4.13
CA TYR A 216 4.68 10.68 4.68
C TYR A 216 3.17 10.84 4.78
N THR A 217 2.47 9.71 4.78
CA THR A 217 1.08 9.63 5.23
C THR A 217 1.02 8.58 6.33
N VAL A 218 0.56 8.94 7.53
CA VAL A 218 0.34 7.96 8.61
C VAL A 218 -1.15 7.80 8.83
N LEU A 219 -1.66 6.57 8.68
CA LEU A 219 -3.01 6.20 9.07
C LEU A 219 -3.01 5.80 10.54
N GLN A 220 -3.63 6.61 11.39
CA GLN A 220 -3.78 6.35 12.81
C GLN A 220 -5.16 5.76 13.09
N CYS A 221 -5.21 4.46 13.37
CA CYS A 221 -6.45 3.75 13.64
C CYS A 221 -6.85 3.92 15.12
N SER A 222 -8.02 4.51 15.37
CA SER A 222 -8.51 4.75 16.75
C SER A 222 -9.34 3.61 17.34
N GLY A 223 -9.73 2.64 16.51
CA GLY A 223 -10.55 1.49 16.89
C GLY A 223 -9.79 0.17 16.97
N THR A 224 -10.41 -0.85 17.56
CA THR A 224 -9.88 -2.22 17.56
C THR A 224 -9.93 -2.79 16.15
N LEU A 225 -8.77 -3.24 15.65
CA LEU A 225 -8.71 -3.91 14.37
C LEU A 225 -9.27 -5.34 14.48
N SER A 226 -10.14 -5.72 13.54
CA SER A 226 -10.62 -7.09 13.38
C SER A 226 -10.45 -7.59 11.95
N VAL A 227 -10.75 -8.88 11.76
CA VAL A 227 -10.61 -9.57 10.47
C VAL A 227 -12.01 -9.95 10.01
N LEU A 228 -12.35 -9.67 8.76
CA LEU A 228 -13.60 -10.18 8.22
C LEU A 228 -13.48 -11.68 7.95
N LYS A 229 -14.33 -12.48 8.58
CA LYS A 229 -14.38 -13.92 8.35
C LYS A 229 -14.72 -14.23 6.88
N ASP A 230 -14.01 -15.20 6.31
CA ASP A 230 -14.17 -15.64 4.92
C ASP A 230 -14.03 -14.48 3.93
N TYR A 231 -13.12 -13.54 4.21
CA TYR A 231 -12.86 -12.41 3.32
C TYR A 231 -12.48 -12.90 1.92
N THR A 232 -13.01 -12.23 0.91
CA THR A 232 -12.50 -12.35 -0.45
C THR A 232 -12.48 -10.96 -1.06
N TYR A 233 -11.60 -10.75 -2.03
CA TYR A 233 -11.51 -9.51 -2.80
C TYR A 233 -12.88 -8.99 -3.31
N ARG A 234 -13.82 -9.90 -3.62
CA ARG A 234 -15.16 -9.56 -4.12
C ARG A 234 -16.02 -8.83 -3.09
N LYS A 235 -15.75 -9.04 -1.80
CA LYS A 235 -16.40 -8.27 -0.72
C LYS A 235 -15.90 -6.81 -0.74
N GLY A 236 -14.63 -6.58 -1.06
CA GLY A 236 -14.06 -5.23 -1.16
C GLY A 236 -14.12 -4.47 0.16
N VAL A 237 -14.39 -3.17 0.08
CA VAL A 237 -14.52 -2.28 1.24
C VAL A 237 -15.90 -2.46 1.88
N GLN A 238 -15.92 -2.70 3.19
CA GLN A 238 -17.13 -3.03 3.95
C GLN A 238 -17.41 -2.05 5.11
N GLY A 239 -16.39 -1.40 5.65
CA GLY A 239 -16.53 -0.56 6.83
C GLY A 239 -16.98 0.88 6.56
N ASN A 240 -17.79 1.39 7.48
CA ASN A 240 -18.14 2.80 7.55
C ASN A 240 -17.07 3.59 8.31
N LEU A 241 -15.91 3.74 7.66
CA LEU A 241 -14.80 4.55 8.15
C LEU A 241 -15.13 6.07 8.12
N LYS A 242 -14.76 6.79 9.17
CA LYS A 242 -14.57 8.24 9.18
C LYS A 242 -13.09 8.53 8.99
N VAL A 243 -12.77 9.57 8.24
CA VAL A 243 -11.40 10.00 7.99
C VAL A 243 -11.29 11.47 8.37
N VAL A 244 -10.37 11.77 9.29
CA VAL A 244 -10.16 13.13 9.82
C VAL A 244 -8.66 13.41 9.87
N THR A 245 -8.22 14.60 9.50
CA THR A 245 -6.84 15.05 9.74
C THR A 245 -6.66 15.30 11.24
N SER A 246 -5.73 14.61 11.89
CA SER A 246 -5.59 14.69 13.35
C SER A 246 -4.69 15.84 13.80
N GLU A 247 -5.10 16.52 14.88
CA GLU A 247 -4.23 17.32 15.76
C GLU A 247 -4.20 16.77 17.21
N GLY A 248 -4.76 15.58 17.49
CA GLY A 248 -4.90 15.12 18.88
C GLY A 248 -5.57 13.77 19.10
N THR A 249 -5.43 13.29 20.34
CA THR A 249 -5.53 11.91 20.84
C THR A 249 -6.71 11.07 20.33
N SER A 250 -6.39 9.81 19.99
CA SER A 250 -7.31 8.76 19.57
C SER A 250 -8.42 8.49 20.61
N GLY A 251 -9.64 8.95 20.34
CA GLY A 251 -10.83 8.55 21.08
C GLY A 251 -11.25 7.12 20.73
N GLY A 252 -11.79 6.37 21.70
CA GLY A 252 -12.16 4.96 21.55
C GLY A 252 -13.10 4.72 20.38
N GLY A 253 -12.55 4.22 19.27
CA GLY A 253 -13.28 3.92 18.06
C GLY A 253 -13.92 2.53 18.10
N GLY A 254 -15.01 2.36 17.36
CA GLY A 254 -15.60 1.04 17.11
C GLY A 254 -14.66 0.11 16.33
N GLU A 255 -15.12 -1.11 16.07
CA GLU A 255 -14.36 -2.11 15.31
C GLU A 255 -14.05 -1.62 13.89
N ILE A 256 -12.79 -1.79 13.46
CA ILE A 256 -12.30 -1.42 12.13
C ILE A 256 -11.77 -2.69 11.44
N LEU A 257 -12.24 -2.97 10.23
CA LEU A 257 -11.76 -4.11 9.46
C LEU A 257 -10.37 -3.82 8.88
N ARG A 258 -9.47 -4.78 9.05
CA ARG A 258 -8.12 -4.76 8.49
C ARG A 258 -8.10 -4.59 6.97
N GLU A 259 -9.07 -5.20 6.29
CA GLU A 259 -9.17 -5.15 4.83
C GLU A 259 -9.51 -3.75 4.34
N ASP A 260 -10.31 -2.99 5.09
CA ASP A 260 -10.61 -1.60 4.76
C ASP A 260 -9.39 -0.70 4.95
N ILE A 261 -8.58 -0.94 5.99
CA ILE A 261 -7.32 -0.21 6.20
C ILE A 261 -6.31 -0.54 5.11
N ALA A 262 -6.19 -1.81 4.72
CA ALA A 262 -5.34 -2.23 3.60
C ALA A 262 -5.78 -1.58 2.27
N ALA A 263 -7.09 -1.50 2.01
CA ALA A 263 -7.63 -0.78 0.86
C ALA A 263 -7.39 0.74 0.98
N MET A 264 -7.55 1.32 2.17
CA MET A 264 -7.29 2.74 2.44
C MET A 264 -5.83 3.10 2.13
N CYS A 265 -4.89 2.20 2.46
CA CYS A 265 -3.48 2.41 2.13
C CYS A 265 -3.27 2.65 0.62
N VAL A 266 -3.86 1.79 -0.21
CA VAL A 266 -3.76 1.89 -1.66
C VAL A 266 -4.48 3.14 -2.19
N GLN A 267 -5.65 3.46 -1.64
CA GLN A 267 -6.37 4.68 -2.05
C GLN A 267 -5.61 5.95 -1.68
N CYS A 268 -4.91 5.98 -0.54
CA CYS A 268 -4.05 7.11 -0.14
C CYS A 268 -2.95 7.36 -1.17
N LEU A 269 -2.24 6.30 -1.59
CA LEU A 269 -1.21 6.40 -2.63
C LEU A 269 -1.76 6.87 -3.97
N GLN A 270 -3.01 6.52 -4.29
CA GLN A 270 -3.67 6.97 -5.52
C GLN A 270 -4.13 8.42 -5.48
N SER A 271 -4.50 8.95 -4.31
CA SER A 271 -5.32 10.17 -4.23
C SER A 271 -4.69 11.34 -3.48
N LEU A 272 -3.70 11.08 -2.62
CA LEU A 272 -3.09 12.11 -1.79
C LEU A 272 -1.82 12.64 -2.43
N ASP A 273 -1.50 13.89 -2.16
CA ASP A 273 -0.24 14.48 -2.59
C ASP A 273 0.93 13.87 -1.81
N TRP A 274 1.89 13.28 -2.54
CA TRP A 274 3.03 12.60 -1.97
C TRP A 274 4.08 13.56 -1.41
N ASP A 275 4.02 14.85 -1.80
CA ASP A 275 4.97 15.86 -1.34
C ASP A 275 4.58 16.48 0.02
N GLN A 276 3.37 16.22 0.53
CA GLN A 276 2.95 16.74 1.84
C GLN A 276 2.80 15.64 2.87
N SER A 277 3.44 15.86 4.01
CA SER A 277 3.36 15.02 5.18
C SER A 277 2.06 15.22 5.95
N ARG A 278 1.39 14.13 6.33
CA ARG A 278 0.11 14.19 7.07
C ARG A 278 -0.14 12.97 7.95
N ILE A 279 -0.93 13.19 9.01
CA ILE A 279 -1.46 12.15 9.87
C ILE A 279 -2.98 12.15 9.71
N ILE A 280 -3.52 10.98 9.39
CA ILE A 280 -4.92 10.78 9.10
C ILE A 280 -5.47 9.83 10.16
N GLN A 281 -6.40 10.32 10.97
CA GLN A 281 -7.12 9.49 11.92
C GLN A 281 -8.25 8.76 11.20
N VAL A 282 -8.29 7.45 11.39
CA VAL A 282 -9.30 6.56 10.82
C VAL A 282 -10.11 5.95 11.96
N GLU A 283 -11.42 6.21 11.95
CA GLU A 283 -12.35 5.79 12.98
C GLU A 283 -13.49 4.99 12.38
N SER A 284 -14.11 4.10 13.15
CA SER A 284 -15.36 3.45 12.76
C SER A 284 -16.57 4.29 13.18
N THR A 285 -17.51 4.55 12.28
CA THR A 285 -18.73 5.34 12.57
C THR A 285 -19.96 4.51 12.93
N GLY A 286 -19.83 3.19 12.98
CA GLY A 286 -20.97 2.31 13.25
C GLY A 286 -20.64 0.85 12.99
N PRO A 287 -21.64 -0.05 13.10
CA PRO A 287 -21.45 -1.46 12.80
C PRO A 287 -21.00 -1.65 11.35
N VAL A 288 -20.27 -2.73 11.10
CA VAL A 288 -19.90 -3.16 9.75
C VAL A 288 -21.19 -3.44 8.97
N VAL A 289 -21.48 -2.59 7.98
CA VAL A 289 -22.58 -2.81 7.05
C VAL A 289 -21.96 -3.36 5.78
N LEU A 290 -22.22 -4.64 5.49
CA LEU A 290 -21.77 -5.25 4.23
C LEU A 290 -22.44 -4.49 3.08
N ASN A 291 -21.68 -3.64 2.41
CA ASN A 291 -22.18 -2.90 1.26
C ASN A 291 -22.51 -3.91 0.14
N GLU A 292 -23.62 -3.68 -0.54
CA GLU A 292 -23.87 -4.42 -1.78
C GLU A 292 -22.70 -4.20 -2.74
N PRO A 293 -22.21 -5.25 -3.41
CA PRO A 293 -21.10 -5.13 -4.34
C PRO A 293 -21.47 -4.14 -5.44
N SER A 294 -20.52 -3.27 -5.79
CA SER A 294 -20.62 -2.34 -6.92
C SER A 294 -21.18 -3.04 -8.17
N GLN A 295 -22.07 -2.37 -8.90
CA GLN A 295 -22.55 -2.86 -10.21
C GLN A 295 -21.44 -2.88 -11.27
N LYS A 296 -20.28 -2.29 -11.00
CA LYS A 296 -19.14 -2.35 -11.91
C LYS A 296 -18.57 -3.75 -11.95
N ARG A 297 -18.05 -4.11 -13.12
CA ARG A 297 -17.40 -5.41 -13.27
C ARG A 297 -16.09 -5.43 -12.45
N PRO A 298 -15.72 -6.56 -11.83
CA PRO A 298 -14.51 -6.64 -10.99
C PRO A 298 -13.18 -6.33 -11.70
N ASP A 299 -13.15 -6.33 -13.04
CA ASP A 299 -12.01 -5.92 -13.87
C ASP A 299 -11.92 -4.40 -14.06
N GLN A 300 -12.96 -3.64 -13.68
CA GLN A 300 -13.03 -2.18 -13.82
C GLN A 300 -12.72 -1.44 -12.51
N GLU A 301 -12.60 -2.15 -11.39
CA GLU A 301 -12.25 -1.58 -10.09
C GLU A 301 -11.06 -2.34 -9.51
N TRP A 302 -10.10 -1.61 -8.93
CA TRP A 302 -8.96 -2.24 -8.30
C TRP A 302 -9.33 -2.84 -6.94
N CYS A 303 -10.39 -2.35 -6.31
CA CYS A 303 -11.04 -2.88 -5.11
C CYS A 303 -12.55 -2.57 -5.21
N VAL A 304 -13.40 -3.56 -4.92
CA VAL A 304 -14.85 -3.35 -4.91
C VAL A 304 -15.19 -2.28 -3.88
N ASN A 305 -15.97 -1.28 -4.28
CA ASN A 305 -16.33 -0.11 -3.46
C ASN A 305 -15.16 0.85 -3.14
N SER A 306 -14.07 0.84 -3.92
CA SER A 306 -12.95 1.79 -3.72
C SER A 306 -13.37 3.27 -3.77
N HIS A 307 -14.41 3.59 -4.54
CA HIS A 307 -14.97 4.95 -4.63
C HIS A 307 -15.46 5.50 -3.28
N VAL A 308 -15.88 4.63 -2.35
CA VAL A 308 -16.26 5.01 -0.99
C VAL A 308 -15.07 5.59 -0.24
N LEU A 309 -13.89 4.98 -0.38
CA LEU A 309 -12.65 5.47 0.23
C LEU A 309 -12.17 6.75 -0.45
N ALA A 310 -12.27 6.81 -1.78
CA ALA A 310 -11.93 8.01 -2.54
C ALA A 310 -12.75 9.23 -2.07
N GLY A 311 -14.06 9.05 -1.88
CA GLY A 311 -14.94 10.10 -1.36
C GLY A 311 -14.53 10.57 0.04
N LYS A 312 -14.16 9.64 0.93
CA LYS A 312 -13.72 9.95 2.30
C LYS A 312 -12.39 10.69 2.36
N LEU A 313 -11.48 10.46 1.42
CA LEU A 313 -10.18 11.14 1.40
C LEU A 313 -10.24 12.55 0.83
N ARG A 314 -11.33 12.95 0.14
CA ARG A 314 -11.48 14.32 -0.39
C ARG A 314 -11.47 15.38 0.71
N SER A 315 -11.91 15.05 1.92
CA SER A 315 -11.89 15.97 3.06
C SER A 315 -10.48 16.21 3.63
N VAL A 316 -9.47 15.45 3.16
CA VAL A 316 -8.09 15.44 3.69
C VAL A 316 -7.05 15.81 2.62
N GLN A 317 -7.50 16.05 1.37
CA GLN A 317 -6.67 16.47 0.24
C GLN A 317 -6.24 17.93 0.33
#